data_AF-A0A0L6JT73-F1
#
_entry.id   AF-A0A0L6JT73-F1
#
_cell.length_a   1.000
_cell.length_b   1.000
_cell.length_c   1.000
_cell.angle_alpha   90.00
_cell.angle_beta   90.00
_cell.angle_gamma   90.00
#
_symmetry.space_group_name_H-M   'P 1'
#
loop_
_entity.id
_entity.type
_entity.pdbx_description
1 polymer ?
#
loop_
_entity_poly.entity_id
_entity_poly.type
_entity_poly.pdbx_seq_one_letter_code
_entity_poly.pdbx_strand_id
1 'polypeptide(L)' 'MKNHQKGDKVSINVIKQPNHVDTVSDKPVGRASEVPSCIYNHMRHAEGSKMTNDDGSEMICNKEGSWEHTKKK' A
#
# COMPACT_ATOMS: atom_id res chain seq x y z
N MET A 1 -17.07 14.28 -22.14
CA MET A 1 -15.87 13.47 -21.88
C MET A 1 -16.24 12.41 -20.85
N LYS A 2 -16.23 11.12 -21.22
CA LYS A 2 -16.56 10.02 -20.30
C LYS A 2 -15.31 9.75 -19.45
N ASN A 3 -15.35 10.06 -18.15
CA ASN A 3 -14.27 9.77 -17.21
C ASN A 3 -14.13 8.25 -17.03
N HIS A 4 -13.45 7.58 -17.95
CA HIS A 4 -12.92 6.23 -17.77
C HIS A 4 -11.58 6.28 -17.03
N GLN A 5 -11.49 7.12 -15.99
CA GLN A 5 -10.50 6.87 -14.96
C GLN A 5 -10.98 5.61 -14.25
N LYS A 6 -10.49 4.44 -14.68
CA LYS A 6 -10.29 3.32 -13.76
C LYS A 6 -9.37 3.87 -12.68
N GLY A 7 -9.94 4.62 -11.74
CA GLY A 7 -9.17 5.30 -10.71
C GLY A 7 -8.35 4.23 -10.04
N ASP A 8 -7.02 4.41 -10.00
CA ASP A 8 -6.11 3.46 -9.38
C ASP A 8 -6.62 3.22 -7.96
N LYS A 9 -7.31 2.09 -7.78
CA LYS A 9 -7.95 1.72 -6.54
C LYS A 9 -6.85 1.38 -5.57
N VAL A 10 -6.89 1.99 -4.40
CA VAL A 10 -5.90 1.77 -3.36
C VAL A 10 -6.52 0.84 -2.31
N SER A 11 -5.81 -0.23 -1.99
CA SER A 11 -6.26 -1.26 -1.04
C SER A 11 -5.21 -1.45 0.05
N ILE A 12 -5.62 -2.01 1.18
CA ILE A 12 -4.67 -2.43 2.22
C ILE A 12 -4.03 -3.73 1.76
N ASN A 13 -2.71 -3.80 1.79
CA ASN A 13 -1.95 -4.97 1.37
C ASN A 13 -0.95 -5.42 2.44
N VAL A 14 -0.64 -6.70 2.42
CA VAL A 14 0.51 -7.30 3.08
C VAL A 14 1.51 -7.66 1.99
N ILE A 15 2.71 -7.11 2.09
CA ILE A 15 3.77 -7.25 1.10
C ILE A 15 4.88 -8.06 1.75
N LYS A 16 5.32 -9.11 1.07
CA LYS A 16 6.55 -9.83 1.39
C LYS A 16 7.50 -9.61 0.22
N GLN A 17 8.63 -8.99 0.50
CA GLN A 17 9.64 -8.77 -0.52
C GLN A 17 10.14 -10.11 -1.10
N PRO A 18 10.59 -10.13 -2.37
CA PRO A 18 10.72 -8.99 -3.27
C PRO A 18 9.45 -8.66 -4.08
N ASN A 19 8.50 -9.58 -4.25
CA ASN A 19 7.42 -9.41 -5.25
C ASN A 19 6.05 -9.96 -4.81
N HIS A 20 5.89 -10.37 -3.56
CA HIS A 20 4.65 -10.98 -3.10
C HIS A 20 3.75 -9.93 -2.45
N VAL A 21 2.55 -9.74 -2.99
CA VAL A 21 1.58 -8.75 -2.53
C VAL A 21 0.24 -9.45 -2.33
N ASP A 22 -0.20 -9.53 -1.08
CA ASP A 22 -1.51 -10.05 -0.70
C ASP A 22 -2.44 -8.87 -0.38
N THR A 23 -3.54 -8.73 -1.12
CA THR A 23 -4.57 -7.75 -0.77
C THR A 23 -5.41 -8.29 0.38
N VAL A 24 -5.44 -7.56 1.50
CA VAL A 24 -6.17 -7.96 2.70
C VAL A 24 -7.52 -7.27 2.84
N SER A 25 -7.77 -6.18 2.12
CA SER A 25 -9.04 -5.49 2.15
C SER A 25 -10.02 -6.03 1.10
N ASP A 26 -11.23 -6.40 1.52
CA ASP A 26 -12.31 -6.86 0.61
C ASP A 26 -12.75 -5.78 -0.40
N LYS A 27 -12.56 -4.50 -0.06
CA LYS A 27 -12.89 -3.35 -0.88
C LYS A 27 -11.74 -2.35 -0.89
N PRO A 28 -11.56 -1.59 -1.98
CA PRO A 28 -10.62 -0.47 -2.01
C PRO A 28 -10.94 0.54 -0.91
N VAL A 29 -9.89 1.03 -0.24
CA VAL A 29 -9.97 2.12 0.75
C VAL A 29 -10.31 3.45 0.07
N GLY A 30 -9.88 3.62 -1.18
CA GLY A 30 -10.15 4.84 -1.95
C GLY A 30 -9.51 4.82 -3.32
N ARG A 31 -9.44 5.99 -3.95
CA ARG A 31 -8.73 6.23 -5.22
C ARG A 31 -7.40 6.91 -4.95
N ALA A 32 -6.39 6.58 -5.74
CA ALA A 32 -5.04 7.16 -5.62
C ALA A 32 -4.98 8.68 -5.77
N SER A 33 -5.98 9.29 -6.41
CA SER A 33 -6.12 10.74 -6.56
C SER A 33 -6.72 11.42 -5.32
N GLU A 34 -7.30 10.65 -4.41
CA GLU A 34 -8.09 11.13 -3.27
C GLU A 34 -7.42 10.80 -1.93
N VAL A 35 -6.66 9.70 -1.86
CA VAL A 35 -6.00 9.25 -0.63
C VAL A 35 -4.48 9.13 -0.81
N PRO A 36 -3.68 9.51 0.20
CA PRO A 36 -2.26 9.18 0.24
C PRO A 36 -2.06 7.66 0.14
N SER A 37 -1.03 7.25 -0.61
CA SER A 37 -0.76 5.84 -0.88
C SER A 37 0.74 5.63 -1.03
N CYS A 38 1.26 4.54 -0.50
CA CYS A 38 2.64 4.14 -0.72
C CYS A 38 2.76 3.34 -2.01
N ILE A 39 3.84 3.54 -2.75
CA ILE A 39 4.09 2.81 -4.00
C ILE A 39 5.09 1.69 -3.74
N TYR A 40 4.76 0.48 -4.20
CA TYR A 40 5.67 -0.66 -4.22
C TYR A 40 5.25 -1.64 -5.32
N ASN A 41 6.22 -2.30 -5.98
CA ASN A 41 5.96 -3.25 -7.06
C ASN A 41 4.98 -2.73 -8.14
N HIS A 42 5.12 -1.45 -8.53
CA HIS A 42 4.21 -0.73 -9.45
C HIS A 42 2.73 -0.65 -9.01
N MET A 43 2.43 -0.98 -7.76
CA MET A 43 1.11 -0.92 -7.14
C MET A 43 1.04 0.18 -6.09
N ARG A 44 -0.17 0.65 -5.81
CA ARG A 44 -0.45 1.62 -4.74
C ARG A 44 -1.09 0.92 -3.55
N HIS A 45 -0.56 1.20 -2.38
CA HIS A 45 -0.92 0.57 -1.12
C HIS A 45 -1.47 1.63 -0.17
N ALA A 46 -2.61 1.34 0.45
CA ALA A 46 -3.29 2.26 1.35
C ALA A 46 -2.52 2.37 2.66
N GLU A 47 -2.79 3.42 3.43
CA GLU A 47 -2.40 3.52 4.83
C GLU A 47 -2.71 2.22 5.58
N GLY A 48 -1.77 1.78 6.43
CA GLY A 48 -1.87 0.54 7.19
C GLY A 48 -1.41 -0.71 6.44
N SER A 49 -1.07 -0.60 5.14
CA SER A 49 -0.39 -1.68 4.42
C SER A 49 0.95 -1.98 5.07
N LYS A 50 1.30 -3.27 5.16
CA LYS A 50 2.53 -3.73 5.81
C LYS A 50 3.47 -4.34 4.77
N MET A 51 4.76 -4.10 4.93
CA MET A 51 5.81 -4.69 4.11
C MET A 51 6.85 -5.34 5.01
N THR A 52 7.15 -6.61 4.75
CA THR A 52 8.26 -7.33 5.38
C THR A 52 9.40 -7.41 4.37
N ASN A 53 10.54 -6.82 4.73
CA ASN A 53 11.76 -6.82 3.95
C ASN A 53 12.51 -8.16 4.08
N ASP A 54 13.46 -8.40 3.17
CA ASP A 54 14.26 -9.64 3.15
C ASP A 54 15.11 -9.83 4.42
N ASP A 55 15.47 -8.74 5.10
CA ASP A 55 16.19 -8.75 6.39
C ASP A 55 15.28 -9.04 7.60
N GLY A 56 13.98 -9.25 7.37
CA GLY A 56 12.96 -9.46 8.40
C GLY A 56 12.47 -8.18 9.07
N SER A 57 12.95 -7.00 8.66
CA SER A 57 12.42 -5.72 9.12
C SER A 57 11.03 -5.46 8.53
N GLU A 58 10.20 -4.75 9.29
CA GLU A 58 8.83 -4.44 8.90
C GLU A 58 8.66 -2.94 8.69
N MET A 59 7.91 -2.60 7.65
CA MET A 59 7.53 -1.25 7.28
C MET A 59 6.02 -1.15 7.18
N ILE A 60 5.47 0.01 7.50
CA ILE A 60 4.05 0.30 7.38
C ILE A 60 3.85 1.53 6.50
N CYS A 61 2.83 1.50 5.65
CA CYS A 61 2.43 2.67 4.90
C CYS A 61 1.71 3.65 5.82
N ASN A 62 2.27 4.84 6.00
CA ASN A 62 1.69 5.87 6.86
C ASN A 62 0.60 6.69 6.13
N LYS A 63 -0.11 7.53 6.88
CA LYS A 63 -1.15 8.45 6.36
C LYS A 63 -0.63 9.52 5.39
N GLU A 64 0.68 9.71 5.31
CA GLU A 64 1.32 10.68 4.41
C GLU A 64 1.70 10.02 3.06
N GLY A 65 1.47 8.71 2.91
CA GLY A 65 1.83 7.96 1.70
C GLY A 65 3.32 7.60 1.64
N SER A 66 3.99 7.53 2.79
CA SER A 66 5.39 7.11 2.92
C SER A 66 5.51 5.82 3.70
N TRP A 67 6.50 4.99 3.35
CA TRP A 67 6.82 3.80 4.12
C TRP A 67 7.66 4.16 5.34
N GLU A 68 7.21 3.74 6.53
CA GLU A 68 7.93 3.95 7.78
C GLU A 68 8.30 2.62 8.42
N HIS A 69 9.52 2.51 8.96
CA HIS A 69 9.92 1.34 9.73
C HIS A 69 9.10 1.24 11.01
N THR A 70 8.45 0.09 11.21
CA THR A 70 7.81 -0.19 12.49
C THR A 70 8.90 -0.53 13.49
N LYS A 71 9.24 0.41 14.39
CA LYS A 71 10.10 0.10 15.54
C LYS A 71 9.39 -0.95 16.39
N LYS A 72 9.88 -2.19 16.41
CA LYS A 72 9.50 -3.15 17.44
C LYS A 72 9.95 -2.56 18.78
N LYS A 73 8.99 -2.20 19.63
CA LYS A 73 9.25 -1.84 21.03
C LYS A 73 9.67 -3.08 21.81
#